data_AF-A0A222E9G4-F1
#
_entry.id   AF-A0A222E9G4-F1
#
_cell.length_a   1.000
_cell.length_b   1.000
_cell.length_c   1.000
_cell.angle_alpha   90.00
_cell.angle_beta   90.00
_cell.angle_gamma   90.00
#
_symmetry.space_group_name_H-M   'P 1'
#
loop_
_entity.id
_entity.type
_entity.pdbx_description
1 polymer ?
#
loop_
_entity_poly.entity_id
_entity_poly.type
_entity_poly.pdbx_seq_one_letter_code
_entity_poly.pdbx_strand_id
1 'polypeptide(L)'
;MSGLKTFLLTFCVIGSMAPPCVAMPDDMRERAQVFATCLGRASAEMEHSWLIGDGADAAQDRRALFEMLLDTVAPRSGIPGPELLDMRIRAKFAQAHLLQIATFHTDPDRKRRAGAAARRAQRPCAALIMG
;
A
#
# COMPACT_ATOMS: atom_id res chain seq x y z
N MET A 1 15.52 41.65 -44.48
CA MET A 1 15.95 42.42 -43.29
C MET A 1 14.83 42.36 -42.27
N SER A 2 15.17 41.93 -41.05
CA SER A 2 14.36 41.87 -39.81
C SER A 2 13.15 40.92 -39.83
N GLY A 3 13.04 39.90 -38.99
CA GLY A 3 13.82 39.55 -37.80
C GLY A 3 12.90 39.18 -36.65
N LEU A 4 12.64 37.88 -36.50
CA LEU A 4 12.68 37.13 -35.23
C LEU A 4 12.43 37.95 -33.95
N LYS A 5 11.17 38.07 -33.54
CA LYS A 5 10.65 38.49 -32.22
C LYS A 5 9.13 38.35 -32.36
N THR A 6 8.42 37.41 -31.75
CA THR A 6 8.34 37.18 -30.31
C THR A 6 7.64 35.82 -30.08
N PHE A 7 8.36 34.71 -30.26
CA PHE A 7 7.93 33.35 -29.93
C PHE A 7 8.06 33.07 -28.41
N LEU A 8 7.42 33.89 -27.55
CA LEU A 8 7.66 33.86 -26.10
C LEU A 8 6.39 33.81 -25.24
N LEU A 9 5.30 33.23 -25.75
CA LEU A 9 4.04 33.11 -24.99
C LEU A 9 3.40 31.72 -25.03
N THR A 10 4.18 30.67 -25.31
CA THR A 10 3.65 29.30 -25.42
C THR A 10 4.50 28.26 -24.66
N PHE A 11 4.94 28.56 -23.44
CA PHE A 11 5.72 27.59 -22.65
C PHE A 11 5.46 27.61 -21.14
N CYS A 12 4.20 27.68 -20.68
CA CYS A 12 3.95 27.59 -19.24
C CYS A 12 2.58 26.98 -18.86
N VAL A 13 2.18 25.89 -19.52
CA VAL A 13 1.08 25.03 -19.02
C VAL A 13 1.48 23.57 -19.12
N ILE A 14 2.62 23.22 -18.50
CA ILE A 14 2.88 21.85 -18.05
C ILE A 14 2.72 21.91 -16.54
N GLY A 15 1.46 21.97 -16.11
CA GLY A 15 1.08 21.96 -14.70
C GLY A 15 1.47 20.62 -14.10
N SER A 16 2.51 20.68 -13.29
CA SER A 16 3.03 19.67 -12.35
C SER A 16 2.05 18.56 -11.99
N MET A 17 2.26 17.37 -12.56
CA MET A 17 1.86 16.14 -11.88
C MET A 17 2.80 15.92 -10.70
N ALA A 18 2.62 16.69 -9.62
CA ALA A 18 3.24 16.36 -8.35
C ALA A 18 2.65 15.02 -7.89
N PRO A 19 3.47 14.00 -7.60
CA PRO A 19 2.97 12.80 -6.94
C PRO A 19 2.33 13.24 -5.62
N PRO A 20 1.17 12.69 -5.22
CA PRO A 20 0.63 12.96 -3.90
C PRO A 20 1.67 12.50 -2.88
N CYS A 21 2.31 13.46 -2.20
CA CYS A 21 3.06 13.18 -1.00
C CYS A 21 2.08 12.58 0.01
N VAL A 22 2.24 11.28 0.29
CA VAL A 22 1.58 10.67 1.43
C VAL A 22 2.26 11.26 2.66
N ALA A 23 1.60 12.21 3.32
CA ALA A 23 2.08 12.74 4.58
C ALA A 23 2.17 11.58 5.57
N MET A 24 3.30 11.48 6.28
CA MET A 24 3.46 10.48 7.32
C MET A 24 2.43 10.80 8.42
N PRO A 25 1.67 9.80 8.94
CA PRO A 25 0.68 10.02 10.00
C PRO A 25 1.34 10.73 11.17
N ASP A 26 0.84 11.90 11.59
CA ASP A 26 1.54 12.72 12.59
C ASP A 26 1.28 12.19 14.02
N ASP A 27 0.08 11.65 14.25
CA ASP A 27 -0.38 11.12 15.53
C ASP A 27 -0.11 9.60 15.70
N MET A 28 0.20 9.18 16.93
CA MET A 28 0.42 7.79 17.32
C MET A 28 -0.81 6.90 17.06
N ARG A 29 -2.02 7.43 17.25
CA ARG A 29 -3.26 6.72 16.91
C ARG A 29 -3.33 6.41 15.42
N GLU A 30 -3.06 7.40 14.58
CA GLU A 30 -3.11 7.24 13.13
C GLU A 30 -2.02 6.28 12.63
N ARG A 31 -0.79 6.39 13.16
CA ARG A 31 0.29 5.42 12.87
C ARG A 31 -0.12 3.99 13.21
N ALA A 32 -0.75 3.76 14.37
CA ALA A 32 -1.19 2.43 14.78
C ALA A 32 -2.27 1.86 13.84
N GLN A 33 -3.24 2.67 13.39
CA GLN A 33 -4.26 2.24 12.43
C GLN A 33 -3.65 1.85 11.08
N VAL A 34 -2.73 2.68 10.58
CA VAL A 34 -2.05 2.45 9.31
C VAL A 34 -1.17 1.20 9.38
N PHE A 35 -0.37 1.04 10.43
CA PHE A 35 0.47 -0.16 10.59
C PHE A 35 -0.36 -1.42 10.82
N ALA A 36 -1.47 -1.37 11.56
CA ALA A 36 -2.39 -2.50 11.69
C ALA A 36 -2.97 -2.93 10.34
N THR A 37 -3.42 -1.96 9.52
CA THR A 37 -3.91 -2.22 8.17
C THR A 37 -2.83 -2.82 7.28
N CYS A 38 -1.63 -2.24 7.28
CA CYS A 38 -0.51 -2.70 6.47
C CYS A 38 0.01 -4.08 6.89
N LEU A 39 0.04 -4.37 8.20
CA LEU A 39 0.36 -5.70 8.72
C LEU A 39 -0.65 -6.75 8.23
N GLY A 40 -1.95 -6.41 8.23
CA GLY A 40 -2.99 -7.28 7.68
C GLY A 40 -2.76 -7.61 6.21
N ARG A 41 -2.51 -6.59 5.38
CA ARG A 41 -2.25 -6.80 3.94
C ARG A 41 -0.94 -7.55 3.69
N ALA A 42 0.12 -7.25 4.44
CA ALA A 42 1.40 -7.96 4.32
C ALA A 42 1.27 -9.44 4.70
N SER A 43 0.44 -9.76 5.71
CA SER A 43 0.13 -11.15 6.06
C SER A 43 -0.57 -11.91 4.93
N ALA A 44 -1.49 -11.25 4.21
CA ALA A 44 -2.14 -11.86 3.04
C ALA A 44 -1.15 -12.11 1.89
N GLU A 45 -0.23 -11.19 1.65
CA GLU A 45 0.81 -11.36 0.62
C GLU A 45 1.78 -12.48 0.96
N MET A 46 2.21 -12.59 2.21
CA MET A 46 3.04 -13.68 2.70
C MET A 46 2.37 -15.04 2.47
N GLU A 47 1.11 -15.20 2.89
CA GLU A 47 0.37 -16.44 2.69
C GLU A 47 0.17 -16.75 1.21
N HIS A 48 -0.10 -15.73 0.39
CA HIS A 48 -0.22 -15.92 -1.05
C HIS A 48 1.12 -16.33 -1.68
N SER A 49 2.23 -15.72 -1.27
CA SER A 49 3.59 -16.04 -1.75
C SER A 49 4.00 -17.47 -1.45
N TRP A 50 3.62 -18.01 -0.27
CA TRP A 50 3.78 -19.42 0.04
C TRP A 50 2.94 -20.32 -0.87
N LEU A 51 1.70 -19.93 -1.16
CA LEU A 51 0.80 -20.71 -2.02
C LEU A 51 1.29 -20.80 -3.47
N ILE A 52 1.83 -19.71 -4.00
CA ILE A 52 2.31 -19.62 -5.40
C ILE A 52 3.77 -20.04 -5.57
N GLY A 53 4.53 -20.17 -4.48
CA GLY A 53 5.93 -20.59 -4.49
C GLY A 53 6.90 -19.52 -4.99
N ASP A 54 6.55 -18.23 -4.87
CA ASP A 54 7.38 -17.11 -5.33
C ASP A 54 7.38 -15.95 -4.32
N GLY A 55 8.56 -15.39 -4.04
CA GLY A 55 8.73 -14.20 -3.21
C GLY A 55 8.42 -14.35 -1.71
N ALA A 56 8.41 -15.59 -1.19
CA ALA A 56 8.04 -15.90 0.20
C ALA A 56 8.86 -15.14 1.26
N ASP A 57 10.19 -15.16 1.12
CA ASP A 57 11.09 -14.55 2.11
C ASP A 57 10.89 -13.03 2.18
N ALA A 58 10.85 -12.36 1.03
CA ALA A 58 10.62 -10.91 0.97
C ALA A 58 9.23 -10.51 1.51
N ALA A 59 8.21 -11.35 1.32
CA ALA A 59 6.89 -11.11 1.89
C ALA A 59 6.86 -11.32 3.42
N GLN A 60 7.60 -12.32 3.92
CA GLN A 60 7.77 -12.57 5.35
C GLN A 60 8.49 -11.40 6.03
N ASP A 61 9.59 -10.90 5.44
CA ASP A 61 10.35 -9.76 5.95
C ASP A 61 9.48 -8.50 6.02
N ARG A 62 8.69 -8.23 4.97
CA ARG A 62 7.75 -7.10 4.96
C ARG A 62 6.69 -7.24 6.05
N ARG A 63 6.17 -8.44 6.28
CA ARG A 63 5.20 -8.71 7.35
C ARG A 63 5.83 -8.49 8.72
N ALA A 64 7.05 -8.98 8.95
CA ALA A 64 7.78 -8.81 10.21
C ALA A 64 8.07 -7.33 10.50
N LEU A 65 8.44 -6.55 9.48
CA LEU A 65 8.66 -5.11 9.63
C LEU A 65 7.40 -4.38 10.14
N PHE A 66 6.23 -4.63 9.55
CA PHE A 66 5.00 -3.99 10.02
C PHE A 66 4.54 -4.47 11.39
N GLU A 67 4.86 -5.70 11.79
CA GLU A 67 4.61 -6.17 13.16
C GLU A 67 5.42 -5.35 14.15
N MET A 68 6.73 -5.23 13.92
CA MET A 68 7.61 -4.43 14.77
C MET A 68 7.18 -2.94 14.85
N LEU A 69 6.79 -2.35 13.72
CA LEU A 69 6.27 -0.97 13.69
C LEU A 69 4.98 -0.82 14.51
N LEU A 70 4.04 -1.76 14.37
CA LEU A 70 2.80 -1.74 15.14
C LEU A 70 3.06 -1.92 16.63
N ASP A 71 3.90 -2.88 17.03
CA ASP A 71 4.24 -3.15 18.42
C ASP A 71 4.91 -1.93 19.09
N THR A 72 5.64 -1.13 18.31
CA THR A 72 6.28 0.10 18.78
C THR A 72 5.27 1.20 19.12
N VAL A 73 4.22 1.37 18.31
CA VAL A 73 3.28 2.50 18.45
C VAL A 73 1.99 2.13 19.20
N ALA A 74 1.57 0.86 19.17
CA ALA A 74 0.31 0.39 19.73
C ALA A 74 0.13 0.78 21.21
N PRO A 75 1.13 0.65 22.11
CA PRO A 75 0.98 1.01 23.53
C PRO A 75 0.64 2.48 23.77
N ARG A 76 1.02 3.38 22.86
CA ARG A 76 0.80 4.83 22.97
C ARG A 76 -0.34 5.35 22.08
N SER A 77 -0.99 4.47 21.34
CA SER A 77 -2.03 4.83 20.37
C SER A 77 -3.39 5.16 21.00
N GLY A 78 -3.63 4.67 22.23
CA GLY A 78 -4.95 4.70 22.86
C GLY A 78 -5.99 3.82 22.16
N ILE A 79 -5.58 2.94 21.23
CA ILE A 79 -6.47 1.97 20.56
C ILE A 79 -6.38 0.63 21.32
N PRO A 80 -7.52 0.04 21.71
CA PRO A 80 -7.54 -1.29 22.31
C PRO A 80 -6.98 -2.37 21.36
N GLY A 81 -6.24 -3.33 21.92
CA GLY A 81 -5.69 -4.46 21.16
C GLY A 81 -6.70 -5.20 20.27
N PRO A 82 -7.93 -5.52 20.73
CA PRO A 82 -8.96 -6.15 19.90
C PRO A 82 -9.36 -5.33 18.67
N GLU A 83 -9.36 -3.99 18.78
CA GLU A 83 -9.68 -3.11 17.66
C GLU A 83 -8.54 -3.11 16.62
N LEU A 84 -7.28 -3.08 17.07
CA LEU A 84 -6.12 -3.26 16.17
C LEU A 84 -6.11 -4.62 15.48
N LEU A 85 -6.48 -5.69 16.21
CA LEU A 85 -6.60 -7.03 15.65
C LEU A 85 -7.69 -7.10 14.57
N ASP A 86 -8.85 -6.51 14.84
CA ASP A 86 -9.94 -6.44 13.88
C ASP A 86 -9.55 -5.70 12.60
N MET A 87 -8.86 -4.55 12.69
CA MET A 87 -8.31 -3.84 11.53
C MET A 87 -7.39 -4.74 10.69
N ARG A 88 -6.49 -5.48 11.35
CA ARG A 88 -5.58 -6.44 10.69
C ARG A 88 -6.36 -7.53 9.95
N ILE A 89 -7.36 -8.11 10.60
CA ILE A 89 -8.19 -9.18 10.04
C ILE A 89 -8.92 -8.68 8.79
N ARG A 90 -9.64 -7.56 8.88
CA ARG A 90 -10.38 -7.00 7.74
C ARG A 90 -9.45 -6.71 6.56
N ALA A 91 -8.31 -6.08 6.82
CA ALA A 91 -7.33 -5.75 5.78
C ALA A 91 -6.73 -7.00 5.12
N LYS A 92 -6.42 -8.03 5.92
CA LYS A 92 -5.93 -9.32 5.44
C LYS A 92 -6.94 -10.00 4.52
N PHE A 93 -8.18 -10.14 4.96
CA PHE A 93 -9.23 -10.79 4.15
C PHE A 93 -9.50 -10.04 2.85
N ALA A 94 -9.56 -8.70 2.89
CA ALA A 94 -9.75 -7.89 1.69
C ALA A 94 -8.61 -8.09 0.68
N GLN A 95 -7.36 -8.08 1.14
CA GLN A 95 -6.20 -8.28 0.27
C GLN A 95 -6.13 -9.72 -0.27
N ALA A 96 -6.35 -10.72 0.59
CA ALA A 96 -6.36 -12.13 0.20
C ALA A 96 -7.41 -12.42 -0.88
N HIS A 97 -8.61 -11.83 -0.76
CA HIS A 97 -9.66 -11.96 -1.75
C HIS A 97 -9.23 -11.43 -3.12
N LEU A 98 -8.60 -10.26 -3.17
CA LEU A 98 -8.08 -9.68 -4.41
C LEU A 98 -6.98 -10.55 -5.03
N LEU A 99 -6.05 -11.07 -4.22
CA LEU A 99 -4.97 -11.95 -4.67
C LEU A 99 -5.52 -13.28 -5.23
N GLN A 100 -6.52 -13.87 -4.57
CA GLN A 100 -7.17 -15.09 -5.05
C GLN A 100 -7.84 -14.88 -6.41
N ILE A 101 -8.57 -13.78 -6.61
CA ILE A 101 -9.18 -13.48 -7.91
C ILE A 101 -8.09 -13.21 -8.96
N ALA A 102 -7.06 -12.45 -8.61
CA ALA A 102 -5.97 -12.10 -9.52
C ALA A 102 -5.25 -13.34 -10.07
N THR A 103 -5.08 -14.36 -9.24
CA THR A 103 -4.31 -15.56 -9.58
C THR A 103 -5.19 -16.64 -10.20
N PHE A 104 -6.34 -16.96 -9.59
CA PHE A 104 -7.09 -18.20 -9.87
C PHE A 104 -8.40 -18.01 -10.65
N HIS A 105 -8.89 -16.77 -10.83
CA HIS A 105 -10.14 -16.57 -11.58
C HIS A 105 -9.97 -16.90 -13.07
N THR A 106 -11.06 -17.33 -13.74
CA THR A 106 -11.05 -17.72 -15.17
C THR A 106 -11.21 -16.53 -16.13
N ASP A 107 -12.10 -15.59 -15.80
CA ASP A 107 -12.27 -14.33 -16.56
C ASP A 107 -11.00 -13.44 -16.50
N PRO A 108 -10.33 -13.18 -17.64
CA PRO A 108 -9.08 -12.41 -17.69
C PRO A 108 -9.25 -10.94 -17.27
N ASP A 109 -10.42 -10.36 -17.45
CA ASP A 109 -10.69 -8.98 -17.05
C ASP A 109 -10.81 -8.85 -15.53
N ARG A 110 -11.46 -9.83 -14.89
CA ARG A 110 -11.52 -9.90 -13.43
C ARG A 110 -10.14 -10.08 -12.83
N LYS A 111 -9.30 -10.97 -13.39
CA LYS A 111 -7.90 -11.13 -12.95
C LYS A 111 -7.15 -9.82 -13.00
N ARG A 112 -7.20 -9.13 -14.15
CA ARG A 112 -6.50 -7.86 -14.38
C ARG A 112 -6.94 -6.78 -13.39
N ARG A 113 -8.25 -6.59 -13.21
CA ARG A 113 -8.80 -5.61 -12.26
C ARG A 113 -8.44 -5.92 -10.82
N ALA A 114 -8.56 -7.18 -10.40
CA ALA A 114 -8.21 -7.61 -9.04
C ALA A 114 -6.71 -7.43 -8.77
N GLY A 115 -5.84 -7.78 -9.71
CA GLY A 115 -4.40 -7.56 -9.58
C GLY A 115 -4.04 -6.07 -9.50
N ALA A 116 -4.71 -5.21 -10.28
CA ALA A 116 -4.53 -3.77 -10.17
C ALA A 116 -5.01 -3.22 -8.81
N ALA A 117 -6.14 -3.72 -8.31
CA ALA A 117 -6.68 -3.34 -7.01
C ALA A 117 -5.78 -3.80 -5.85
N ALA A 118 -5.27 -5.04 -5.89
CA ALA A 118 -4.34 -5.57 -4.89
C ALA A 118 -3.06 -4.71 -4.81
N ARG A 119 -2.47 -4.37 -5.97
CA ARG A 119 -1.31 -3.46 -6.02
C ARG A 119 -1.64 -2.07 -5.50
N ARG A 120 -2.80 -1.51 -5.87
CA ARG A 120 -3.25 -0.18 -5.41
C ARG A 120 -3.42 -0.15 -3.89
N ALA A 121 -3.98 -1.22 -3.30
CA ALA A 121 -4.13 -1.35 -1.86
C ALA A 121 -2.77 -1.43 -1.14
N GLN A 122 -1.73 -2.01 -1.77
CA GLN A 122 -0.42 -2.14 -1.16
C GLN A 122 0.47 -0.89 -1.26
N ARG A 123 0.22 -0.04 -2.26
CA ARG A 123 1.03 1.18 -2.50
C ARG A 123 1.24 2.07 -1.27
N PRO A 124 0.21 2.41 -0.46
CA PRO A 124 0.42 3.21 0.74
C PRO A 124 1.36 2.55 1.74
N CYS A 125 1.28 1.22 1.90
CA CYS A 125 2.15 0.49 2.80
C CYS A 125 3.60 0.47 2.30
N ALA A 126 3.79 0.25 1.00
CA ALA A 126 5.11 0.27 0.38
C ALA A 126 5.79 1.66 0.53
N ALA A 127 5.02 2.74 0.45
CA ALA A 127 5.55 4.11 0.63
C ALA A 127 6.05 4.39 2.05
N LEU A 128 5.54 3.69 3.07
CA LEU A 128 5.95 3.91 4.48
C LEU A 128 7.30 3.30 4.83
N ILE A 129 7.78 2.33 4.04
CA ILE A 129 9.00 1.56 4.32
C ILE A 129 10.17 1.94 3.40
N MET A 130 9.91 2.71 2.33
CA MET A 130 10.90 3.17 1.34
C MET A 130 11.18 4.67 1.46
N GLY A 131 11.24 5.19 2.69
CA GLY A 131 11.42 6.61 2.99
C GLY A 131 12.43 7.35 2.10
#